data_AF-A0A397HCM4-F1
#
_entry.id   AF-A0A397HCM4-F1
#
_cell.length_a   1.000
_cell.length_b   1.000
_cell.length_c   1.000
_cell.angle_alpha   90.00
_cell.angle_beta   90.00
_cell.angle_gamma   90.00
#
_symmetry.space_group_name_H-M   'P 1'
#
loop_
_entity.id
_entity.type
_entity.pdbx_description
1 polymer ?
#
loop_
_entity_poly.entity_id
_entity_poly.type
_entity_poly.pdbx_seq_one_letter_code
_entity_poly.pdbx_strand_id
1 'polypeptide(L)' 'MNELVSVLYTKIRDNYLYEYGNASFNLRAVNIERKEYVYMEPEKKISDYFDNNPRGISIHILVEAA' A
#
# COMPACT_ATOMS: atom_id res chain seq x y z
N MET A 1 6.33 8.97 7.35
CA MET A 1 6.70 7.56 7.10
C MET A 1 7.56 7.56 5.84
N ASN A 2 8.88 7.36 5.96
CA ASN A 2 9.82 7.54 4.83
C ASN A 2 10.12 6.23 4.08
N GLU A 3 9.33 5.19 4.32
CA GLU A 3 9.53 3.86 3.72
C GLU A 3 8.95 3.82 2.30
N LEU A 4 9.61 3.10 1.40
CA LEU A 4 9.15 2.90 0.02
C LEU A 4 8.03 1.87 -0.05
N VAL A 5 7.17 2.01 -1.06
CA VAL A 5 6.09 1.06 -1.32
C VAL A 5 6.62 -0.36 -1.57
N SER A 6 7.76 -0.51 -2.23
CA SER A 6 8.42 -1.80 -2.46
C SER A 6 8.79 -2.57 -1.17
N VAL A 7 9.07 -1.86 -0.08
CA VAL A 7 9.37 -2.50 1.21
C VAL A 7 8.07 -3.01 1.84
N LEU A 8 6.99 -2.24 1.78
CA LEU A 8 5.66 -2.70 2.21
C LEU A 8 5.19 -3.88 1.37
N TYR A 9 5.40 -3.86 0.06
CA TYR A 9 5.14 -4.99 -0.83
C TYR A 9 5.84 -6.24 -0.33
N THR A 10 7.15 -6.17 -0.08
CA THR A 10 7.94 -7.31 0.40
C THR A 10 7.40 -7.81 1.75
N LYS A 11 7.10 -6.90 2.69
CA LYS A 11 6.51 -7.26 3.99
C LYS A 11 5.17 -7.97 3.85
N ILE A 12 4.29 -7.49 2.96
CA ILE A 12 2.98 -8.11 2.74
C ILE A 12 3.15 -9.52 2.14
N ARG A 13 3.98 -9.63 1.12
CA ARG A 13 4.29 -10.91 0.47
C ARG A 13 4.81 -11.93 1.47
N ASP A 14 5.84 -11.56 2.22
CA ASP A 14 6.58 -12.49 3.06
C ASP A 14 5.80 -12.90 4.33
N ASN A 15 4.93 -12.02 4.86
CA ASN A 15 4.18 -12.31 6.09
C ASN A 15 2.76 -12.87 5.85
N TYR A 16 2.11 -12.51 4.75
CA TYR A 16 0.69 -12.81 4.55
C TYR A 16 0.41 -13.65 3.31
N LEU A 17 1.29 -13.59 2.31
CA LEU A 17 1.08 -14.27 1.03
C LEU A 17 2.15 -15.34 0.76
N TYR A 18 2.90 -15.77 1.79
CA TYR A 18 4.00 -16.72 1.61
C TYR A 18 3.54 -18.05 1.02
N GLU A 19 2.34 -18.53 1.40
CA GLU A 19 1.73 -19.76 0.87
C GLU A 19 1.28 -19.63 -0.58
N TYR A 20 1.14 -18.40 -1.07
CA TYR A 20 0.68 -18.10 -2.43
C TYR A 20 1.84 -17.89 -3.42
N GLY A 21 3.10 -18.18 -3.00
CA GLY A 21 4.27 -18.22 -3.88
C GLY A 21 4.54 -16.87 -4.57
N ASN A 22 5.01 -16.91 -5.83
CA ASN A 22 5.24 -15.75 -6.71
C ASN A 22 3.94 -14.97 -7.06
N ALA A 23 2.96 -14.91 -6.16
CA ALA A 23 1.77 -14.09 -6.30
C ALA A 23 2.18 -12.64 -6.56
N SER A 24 1.85 -12.16 -7.74
CA SER A 24 1.92 -10.75 -8.10
C SER A 24 0.68 -10.07 -7.55
N PHE A 25 0.87 -8.93 -6.91
CA PHE A 25 -0.23 -8.10 -6.44
C PHE A 25 0.09 -6.63 -6.66
N ASN A 26 -0.92 -5.78 -6.56
CA ASN A 26 -0.79 -4.34 -6.59
C ASN A 26 -1.22 -3.77 -5.24
N LEU A 27 -0.55 -2.69 -4.84
CA LEU A 27 -0.95 -1.92 -3.68
C LEU A 27 -1.69 -0.67 -4.15
N ARG A 28 -2.86 -0.41 -3.58
CA ARG A 28 -3.60 0.84 -3.81
C ARG A 28 -3.87 1.55 -2.51
N ALA A 29 -3.57 2.84 -2.47
CA ALA A 29 -4.01 3.70 -1.38
C ALA A 29 -5.50 3.99 -1.55
N VAL A 30 -6.26 3.81 -0.47
CA VAL A 30 -7.70 4.06 -0.46
C VAL A 30 -7.95 5.46 0.10
N ASN A 31 -8.52 6.33 -0.73
CA ASN A 31 -9.07 7.60 -0.28
C ASN A 31 -10.58 7.42 -0.05
N ILE A 32 -10.99 7.26 1.21
CA ILE A 32 -12.39 6.99 1.57
C ILE A 32 -13.28 8.19 1.23
N GLU A 33 -12.82 9.40 1.52
CA GLU A 33 -13.59 10.64 1.31
C GLU A 33 -13.91 10.85 -0.17
N ARG A 34 -12.91 10.61 -1.03
CA ARG A 34 -13.04 10.72 -2.48
C ARG A 34 -13.59 9.45 -3.14
N LYS A 35 -13.67 8.34 -2.40
CA LYS A 35 -14.02 7.00 -2.89
C LYS A 35 -13.11 6.54 -4.03
N GLU A 36 -11.81 6.82 -3.90
CA GLU A 36 -10.80 6.56 -4.91
C GLU A 36 -9.78 5.51 -4.46
N TYR A 37 -9.27 4.76 -5.43
CA TYR A 37 -8.17 3.81 -5.26
C TYR A 37 -6.99 4.24 -6.13
N VAL A 38 -5.91 4.65 -5.50
CA VAL A 38 -4.72 5.17 -6.19
C VAL A 38 -3.64 4.11 -6.20
N TYR A 39 -3.18 3.71 -7.39
CA TYR A 39 -2.06 2.77 -7.52
C TYR A 39 -0.79 3.33 -6.87
N MET A 40 -0.13 2.48 -6.08
CA MET A 40 1.09 2.84 -5.35
C MET A 40 2.31 2.31 -6.10
N GLU A 41 3.07 3.23 -6.70
CA GLU A 41 4.31 2.94 -7.43
C GLU A 41 5.41 2.46 -6.46
N PRO A 42 6.11 1.35 -6.77
CA PRO A 42 7.11 0.75 -5.87
C PRO A 42 8.24 1.70 -5.42
N GLU A 43 8.59 2.67 -6.27
CA GLU A 43 9.70 3.63 -6.08
C GLU A 43 9.29 4.87 -5.27
N LYS A 44 7.99 5.06 -5.02
CA LYS A 44 7.47 6.21 -4.24
C LYS A 44 7.45 5.89 -2.76
N LYS A 45 7.39 6.94 -1.93
CA LYS A 45 7.24 6.75 -0.48
C LYS A 45 5.77 6.46 -0.18
N ILE A 46 5.53 5.62 0.81
CA ILE A 46 4.15 5.32 1.25
C ILE A 46 3.44 6.62 1.69
N SER A 47 4.15 7.57 2.30
CA SER A 47 3.59 8.87 2.69
C SER A 47 3.11 9.73 1.54
N ASP A 48 3.60 9.52 0.32
CA ASP A 48 3.23 10.35 -0.83
C ASP A 48 1.75 10.13 -1.24
N TYR A 49 1.14 9.05 -0.75
CA TYR A 49 -0.24 8.64 -1.05
C TYR A 49 -1.27 9.03 0.02
N PHE A 50 -0.84 9.64 1.13
CA PHE A 50 -1.72 10.00 2.24
C PHE A 50 -1.49 11.46 2.66
N ASP A 51 -2.55 12.14 3.07
CA ASP A 51 -2.45 13.55 3.46
C ASP A 51 -1.46 13.75 4.62
N ASN A 52 -0.76 14.89 4.60
CA ASN A 52 0.38 15.21 5.47
C ASN A 52 0.08 15.27 6.98
N ASN A 53 -1.16 14.99 7.41
CA ASN A 53 -1.52 14.99 8.82
C ASN A 53 -2.25 13.71 9.24
N PRO A 54 -1.55 12.57 9.36
CA PRO A 54 -2.15 11.29 9.72
C PRO A 54 -2.50 11.16 11.22
N ARG A 55 -2.40 12.23 12.03
CA ARG A 55 -2.73 12.14 13.45
C ARG A 55 -4.23 11.92 13.63
N GLY A 56 -4.59 10.67 13.90
CA GLY A 56 -5.97 10.23 14.12
C GLY A 56 -6.69 9.73 12.86
N ILE A 57 -6.02 9.67 11.71
CA ILE A 57 -6.61 9.15 10.46
C ILE A 57 -6.08 7.74 10.22
N SER A 58 -7.01 6.81 10.01
CA SER A 58 -6.66 5.45 9.59
C SER A 58 -6.17 5.47 8.15
N ILE A 59 -4.99 4.90 7.91
CA ILE A 59 -4.53 4.63 6.53
C ILE A 59 -5.18 3.33 6.05
N HIS A 60 -5.64 3.32 4.81
CA HIS A 60 -6.26 2.15 4.20
C HIS A 60 -5.50 1.83 2.91
N ILE A 61 -5.03 0.59 2.81
CA ILE A 61 -4.30 0.07 1.65
C ILE A 61 -5.03 -1.19 1.18
N LEU A 62 -5.42 -1.20 -0.09
CA LEU A 62 -5.98 -2.35 -0.75
C LEU A 62 -4.85 -3.18 -1.38
N VAL A 63 -4.84 -4.48 -1.09
CA VAL A 63 -4.00 -5.48 -1.75
C VAL A 63 -4.86 -6.18 -2.80
N GLU A 64 -4.51 -6.02 -4.07
CA GLU A 64 -5.27 -6.55 -5.21
C GLU A 64 -4.39 -7.53 -5.98
N ALA A 65 -4.87 -8.75 -6.25
CA ALA A 65 -4.14 -9.69 -7.11
C ALA A 65 -3.91 -9.08 -8.50
N ALA A 66 -2.70 -9.22 -9.04
CA ALA A 66 -2.32 -8.67 -10.34
C ALA A 66 -2.70 -9.60 -11.50
#